data_AF-A0A9J5X6Z6-F1
#
_entry.id   AF-A0A9J5X6Z6-F1
#
_cell.length_a   1.000
_cell.length_b   1.000
_cell.length_c   1.000
_cell.angle_alpha   90.00
_cell.angle_beta   90.00
_cell.angle_gamma   90.00
#
_symmetry.space_group_name_H-M   'P 1'
#
loop_
_entity.id
_entity.type
_entity.pdbx_description
1 polymer ?
#
loop_
_entity_poly.entity_id
_entity_poly.type
_entity_poly.pdbx_seq_one_letter_code
_entity_poly.pdbx_strand_id
1 'polypeptide(L)'
;MGDELLIQEGSSQKSNGRIARKPVSEAYLGRVVNARLNLLMVEDGSTRINYWGRQHRYWAKTPSMARSNYFTGKGAMEYTIMVAETADSPATLQYLAPYTGAALVEYFMYRE
;
A
#
# COMPACT_ATOMS: atom_id res chain seq x y z
N MET A 1 -11.82 3.35 6.71
CA MET A 1 -10.70 2.57 7.26
C MET A 1 -9.53 3.50 7.45
N GLY A 2 -9.36 3.95 8.69
CA GLY A 2 -8.43 4.98 9.12
C GLY A 2 -8.15 4.78 10.61
N ASP A 3 -7.57 5.78 11.26
CA ASP A 3 -7.22 5.70 12.67
C ASP A 3 -8.50 5.57 13.53
N GLU A 4 -8.67 4.41 14.15
CA GLU A 4 -9.86 4.07 14.95
C GLU A 4 -9.93 4.90 16.24
N LEU A 5 -8.80 5.43 16.71
CA LEU A 5 -8.72 6.26 17.92
C LEU A 5 -9.38 7.64 17.76
N LEU A 6 -9.61 8.07 16.53
CA LEU A 6 -10.22 9.37 16.22
C LEU A 6 -11.75 9.31 16.08
N ILE A 7 -12.34 8.11 16.15
CA ILE A 7 -13.78 7.92 15.99
C ILE A 7 -14.47 7.99 17.35
N GLN A 8 -15.43 8.90 17.49
CA GLN A 8 -16.22 9.08 18.72
C GLN A 8 -17.71 8.89 18.46
N GLU A 9 -18.44 8.38 19.45
CA GLU A 9 -19.90 8.30 19.39
C GLU A 9 -20.52 9.70 19.17
N GLY A 10 -21.52 9.79 18.28
CA GLY A 10 -22.11 11.07 17.88
C GLY A 10 -21.37 11.81 16.76
N SER A 11 -20.24 11.30 16.26
CA SER A 11 -19.54 11.91 15.12
C SER A 11 -20.35 11.84 13.82
N SER A 12 -20.46 12.94 13.08
CA SER A 12 -21.19 12.97 11.80
C SER A 12 -20.50 12.13 10.72
N GLN A 13 -21.26 11.25 10.06
CA GLN A 13 -20.79 10.40 8.98
C GLN A 13 -21.46 10.78 7.65
N LYS A 14 -20.69 10.74 6.56
CA LYS A 14 -21.20 10.99 5.20
C LYS A 14 -20.94 9.76 4.32
N SER A 15 -21.96 9.32 3.61
CA SER A 15 -21.80 8.32 2.54
C SER A 15 -21.24 8.99 1.28
N ASN A 16 -20.40 8.26 0.56
CA ASN A 16 -19.86 8.70 -0.73
C ASN A 16 -20.70 8.18 -1.92
N GLY A 17 -21.73 7.35 -1.69
CA GLY A 17 -22.62 6.78 -2.70
C GLY A 17 -21.93 5.87 -3.72
N ARG A 18 -20.72 5.38 -3.45
CA ARG A 18 -19.90 4.61 -4.40
C ARG A 18 -19.41 3.32 -3.77
N ILE A 19 -19.40 2.26 -4.57
CA ILE A 19 -18.71 1.01 -4.22
C ILE A 19 -17.20 1.32 -4.13
N ALA A 20 -16.51 0.63 -3.21
CA ALA A 20 -15.07 0.75 -3.07
C ALA A 20 -14.37 0.52 -4.41
N ARG A 21 -13.48 1.44 -4.79
CA ARG A 21 -12.71 1.38 -6.05
C ARG A 21 -11.25 1.68 -5.79
N LYS A 22 -10.36 1.02 -6.54
CA LYS A 22 -8.92 1.23 -6.48
C LYS A 22 -8.44 1.94 -7.74
N PRO A 23 -7.74 3.09 -7.64
CA PRO A 23 -7.11 3.70 -8.79
C PRO A 23 -5.87 2.89 -9.17
N VAL A 24 -5.99 2.02 -10.17
CA VAL A 24 -4.92 1.11 -10.63
C VAL A 24 -4.26 1.63 -11.91
N SER A 25 -2.95 1.42 -12.06
CA SER A 25 -2.16 1.85 -13.22
C SER A 25 -0.78 1.19 -13.24
N GLU A 26 -0.05 1.32 -14.35
CA GLU A 26 1.34 0.87 -14.49
C GLU A 26 2.31 1.62 -13.56
N ALA A 27 1.92 2.80 -13.07
CA ALA A 27 2.75 3.60 -12.15
C ALA A 27 3.04 2.91 -10.80
N TYR A 28 2.45 1.74 -10.54
CA TYR A 28 2.70 0.91 -9.35
C TYR A 28 3.80 -0.13 -9.54
N LEU A 29 4.30 -0.36 -10.75
CA LEU A 29 5.46 -1.22 -11.02
C LEU A 29 6.70 -0.71 -10.25
N GLY A 30 7.50 -1.62 -9.70
CA GLY A 30 8.67 -1.26 -8.90
C GLY A 30 8.37 -0.72 -7.51
N ARG A 31 7.11 -0.82 -7.04
CA ARG A 31 6.70 -0.20 -5.79
C ARG A 31 6.10 -1.19 -4.80
N VAL A 32 6.35 -0.89 -3.52
CA VAL A 32 5.62 -1.50 -2.41
C VAL A 32 4.53 -0.54 -1.98
N VAL A 33 3.28 -0.99 -2.01
CA VAL A 33 2.12 -0.19 -1.64
C VAL A 33 1.29 -0.88 -0.58
N ASN A 34 0.52 -0.09 0.15
CA ASN A 34 -0.44 -0.60 1.11
C ASN A 34 -1.80 -0.91 0.43
N ALA A 35 -2.77 -1.44 1.18
CA ALA A 35 -4.11 -1.76 0.67
C ALA A 35 -4.88 -0.51 0.21
N ARG A 36 -4.44 0.71 0.52
CA ARG A 36 -5.00 1.97 0.01
C ARG A 36 -4.25 2.50 -1.22
N LEU A 37 -3.27 1.76 -1.72
CA LEU A 37 -2.33 2.18 -2.78
C LEU A 37 -1.46 3.37 -2.39
N ASN A 38 -1.26 3.58 -1.09
CA ASN A 38 -0.24 4.51 -0.62
C ASN A 38 1.14 3.88 -0.77
N LEU A 39 2.09 4.67 -1.26
CA LEU A 39 3.47 4.24 -1.42
C LEU A 39 4.12 4.02 -0.06
N LEU A 40 4.58 2.79 0.16
CA LEU A 40 5.36 2.41 1.33
C LEU A 40 6.85 2.44 1.02
N MET A 41 7.25 1.96 -0.15
CA MET A 41 8.66 1.83 -0.53
C MET A 41 8.87 1.98 -2.03
N VAL A 42 10.00 2.55 -2.40
CA VAL A 42 10.45 2.73 -3.79
C VAL A 42 11.47 1.63 -4.13
N GLU A 43 11.60 1.36 -5.43
CA GLU A 43 12.52 0.40 -6.04
C GLU A 43 13.97 0.43 -5.48
N ASP A 44 14.44 1.62 -5.09
CA ASP A 44 15.78 1.85 -4.53
C ASP A 44 16.00 1.32 -3.11
N GLY A 45 15.02 0.65 -2.50
CA GLY A 45 15.13 0.17 -1.13
C GLY A 45 14.72 1.20 -0.07
N SER A 46 14.27 2.39 -0.48
CA SER A 46 13.92 3.46 0.45
C SER A 46 12.42 3.45 0.81
N THR A 47 12.14 3.45 2.10
CA THR A 47 10.80 3.60 2.68
C THR A 47 10.50 5.07 2.92
N ARG A 48 9.26 5.48 2.66
CA ARG A 48 8.78 6.81 3.04
C ARG A 48 8.01 6.67 4.34
N ILE A 49 8.49 7.31 5.40
CA ILE A 49 7.78 7.39 6.67
C ILE A 49 7.26 8.81 6.82
N ASN A 50 5.97 8.94 7.12
CA ASN A 50 5.40 10.22 7.53
C ASN A 50 5.54 10.35 9.05
N TYR A 51 6.19 11.41 9.49
CA TYR A 51 6.23 11.78 10.90
C TYR A 51 5.73 13.22 11.02
N TRP A 52 4.59 13.43 11.68
CA TRP A 52 3.99 14.75 11.88
C TRP A 52 3.86 15.57 10.60
N GLY A 53 3.36 14.96 9.52
CA GLY A 53 3.14 15.64 8.24
C GLY A 53 4.41 15.86 7.41
N ARG A 54 5.60 15.61 7.96
CA ARG A 54 6.86 15.63 7.19
C ARG A 54 7.19 14.24 6.68
N GLN A 55 7.41 14.15 5.37
CA GLN A 55 7.89 12.92 4.74
C GLN A 55 9.40 12.85 4.83
N HIS A 56 9.90 11.80 5.47
CA HIS A 56 11.32 11.50 5.52
C HIS A 56 11.57 10.18 4.78
N ARG A 57 12.63 10.17 3.98
CA ARG A 57 13.10 8.96 3.28
C ARG A 57 14.11 8.26 4.17
N TYR A 58 13.80 7.02 4.54
CA TYR A 58 14.68 6.17 5.33
C TYR A 58 14.92 4.87 4.59
N TRP A 59 16.06 4.23 4.85
CA TRP A 59 16.26 2.86 4.45
C TRP A 59 15.29 1.95 5.20
N ALA A 60 14.67 0.99 4.53
CA ALA A 60 13.67 0.10 5.12
C ALA A 60 14.23 -0.66 6.33
N LYS A 61 13.90 -0.23 7.55
CA LYS A 61 14.25 -0.93 8.80
C LYS A 61 13.16 -1.89 9.28
N THR A 62 11.97 -1.85 8.68
CA THR A 62 10.83 -2.69 9.07
C THR A 62 11.02 -4.13 8.54
N PRO A 63 11.05 -5.15 9.41
CA PRO A 63 11.40 -6.53 9.01
C PRO A 63 10.42 -7.14 8.01
N SER A 64 9.13 -6.79 8.05
CA SER A 64 8.13 -7.25 7.07
C SER A 64 8.40 -6.73 5.64
N MET A 65 9.04 -5.57 5.51
CA MET A 65 9.38 -4.94 4.23
C MET A 65 10.80 -5.26 3.77
N ALA A 66 11.64 -5.81 4.64
CA ALA A 66 13.01 -6.20 4.32
C ALA A 66 13.08 -7.27 3.20
N ARG A 67 12.01 -8.04 3.00
CA ARG A 67 11.93 -9.05 1.93
C ARG A 67 11.88 -8.42 0.53
N SER A 68 11.49 -7.15 0.38
CA SER A 68 11.55 -6.43 -0.90
C SER A 68 12.99 -6.32 -1.44
N ASN A 69 13.99 -6.18 -0.57
CA ASN A 69 15.40 -6.10 -0.95
C ASN A 69 15.89 -7.36 -1.68
N TYR A 70 15.27 -8.52 -1.41
CA TYR A 70 15.57 -9.75 -2.16
C TYR A 70 15.17 -9.62 -3.63
N PHE A 71 14.01 -9.04 -3.91
CA PHE A 71 13.55 -8.78 -5.27
C PHE A 71 14.42 -7.72 -5.94
N THR A 72 14.80 -6.66 -5.22
CA THR A 72 15.74 -5.63 -5.74
C THR A 72 17.08 -6.25 -6.12
N GLY A 73 17.68 -7.08 -5.25
CA GLY A 73 18.96 -7.74 -5.53
C GLY A 73 18.91 -8.77 -6.67
N LYS A 74 17.72 -9.14 -7.13
CA LYS A 74 17.49 -10.02 -8.28
C LYS A 74 17.03 -9.27 -9.53
N GLY A 75 16.90 -7.93 -9.47
CA GLY A 75 16.34 -7.12 -10.55
C GLY A 75 14.84 -7.34 -10.78
N ALA A 76 14.13 -7.99 -9.85
CA ALA A 76 12.73 -8.38 -10.04
C ALA A 76 11.73 -7.25 -9.73
N MET A 77 12.17 -6.14 -9.14
CA MET A 77 11.28 -5.04 -8.79
C MET A 77 10.68 -4.37 -10.02
N GLU A 78 11.40 -4.26 -11.13
CA GLU A 78 10.95 -3.57 -12.36
C GLU A 78 9.60 -4.08 -12.90
N TYR A 79 9.30 -5.36 -12.70
CA TYR A 79 8.06 -6.01 -13.11
C TYR A 79 7.18 -6.50 -11.94
N THR A 80 7.53 -6.14 -10.70
CA THR A 80 6.80 -6.59 -9.50
C THR A 80 6.07 -5.42 -8.83
N ILE A 81 4.82 -5.67 -8.45
CA ILE A 81 4.08 -4.83 -7.51
C ILE A 81 3.91 -5.61 -6.22
N MET A 82 4.34 -5.03 -5.10
CA MET A 82 4.17 -5.66 -3.79
C MET A 82 3.08 -4.94 -3.00
N VAL A 83 2.00 -5.65 -2.66
CA VAL A 83 0.97 -5.14 -1.76
C VAL A 83 1.23 -5.70 -0.36
N ALA A 84 1.49 -4.82 0.60
CA ALA A 84 1.81 -5.20 1.97
C ALA A 84 1.09 -4.28 2.97
N GLU A 85 0.52 -4.88 4.01
CA GLU A 85 0.05 -4.16 5.21
C GLU A 85 0.81 -4.69 6.42
N THR A 86 1.20 -3.81 7.33
CA THR A 86 1.92 -4.19 8.55
C THR A 86 0.94 -4.68 9.61
N ALA A 87 1.43 -5.45 10.59
CA ALA A 87 0.61 -5.95 11.70
C ALA A 87 -0.03 -4.82 12.54
N ASP A 88 0.60 -3.64 12.56
CA ASP A 88 0.11 -2.43 13.25
C ASP A 88 -1.04 -1.74 12.49
N SER A 89 -1.24 -2.08 11.22
CA SER A 89 -2.34 -1.51 10.43
C SER A 89 -3.68 -2.11 10.87
N PRO A 90 -4.80 -1.35 10.80
CA PRO A 90 -6.12 -1.85 11.15
C PRO A 90 -6.45 -3.18 10.46
N ALA A 91 -7.08 -4.11 11.19
CA ALA A 91 -7.39 -5.46 10.70
C ALA A 91 -8.12 -5.45 9.35
N THR A 92 -9.01 -4.47 9.15
CA THR A 92 -9.76 -4.33 7.90
C THR A 92 -8.88 -3.97 6.69
N LEU A 93 -7.78 -3.22 6.88
CA LEU A 93 -6.83 -2.96 5.79
C LEU A 93 -6.01 -4.20 5.46
N GLN A 94 -5.59 -4.97 6.47
CA GLN A 94 -4.92 -6.26 6.26
C GLN A 94 -5.83 -7.22 5.46
N TYR A 95 -7.14 -7.23 5.76
CA TYR A 95 -8.12 -8.00 5.00
C TYR A 95 -8.30 -7.54 3.54
N LEU A 96 -8.21 -6.23 3.27
CA LEU A 96 -8.33 -5.67 1.92
C LEU A 96 -7.07 -5.81 1.07
N ALA A 97 -5.92 -6.08 1.67
CA ALA A 97 -4.65 -6.23 0.96
C ALA A 97 -4.72 -7.24 -0.22
N PRO A 98 -5.21 -8.49 -0.05
CA PRO A 98 -5.33 -9.43 -1.16
C PRO A 98 -6.25 -8.95 -2.29
N TYR A 99 -7.39 -8.33 -1.97
CA TYR A 99 -8.31 -7.78 -2.98
C TYR A 99 -7.72 -6.61 -3.74
N THR A 100 -6.86 -5.82 -3.10
CA THR A 100 -6.12 -4.76 -3.76
C THR A 100 -5.11 -5.34 -4.75
N GLY A 101 -4.46 -6.45 -4.40
CA GLY A 101 -3.61 -7.21 -5.32
C GLY A 101 -4.39 -7.75 -6.52
N ALA A 102 -5.57 -8.35 -6.30
CA ALA A 102 -6.42 -8.83 -7.38
C ALA A 102 -6.82 -7.69 -8.35
N ALA A 103 -7.28 -6.56 -7.83
CA ALA A 103 -7.65 -5.40 -8.66
C ALA A 103 -6.47 -4.84 -9.48
N LEU A 104 -5.25 -4.90 -8.94
CA LEU A 104 -4.03 -4.54 -9.68
C LEU A 104 -3.75 -5.53 -10.81
N VAL A 105 -3.91 -6.83 -10.58
CA VAL A 105 -3.70 -7.87 -11.60
C VAL A 105 -4.76 -7.80 -12.70
N GLU A 106 -6.03 -7.59 -12.33
CA GLU A 106 -7.13 -7.39 -13.28
C GLU A 106 -6.84 -6.25 -14.27
N TYR A 107 -6.20 -5.17 -13.82
CA TYR A 107 -5.79 -4.08 -14.71
C TYR A 107 -4.91 -4.57 -15.85
N PHE A 108 -3.92 -5.42 -15.58
CA PHE A 108 -3.02 -5.94 -16.60
C PHE A 108 -3.72 -7.02 -17.45
N MET A 109 -4.52 -7.89 -16.83
CA MET A 109 -5.24 -8.96 -17.56
C MET A 109 -6.18 -8.45 -18.65
N TYR A 110 -6.86 -7.32 -18.44
CA TYR A 110 -7.89 -6.81 -19.36
C TYR A 110 -7.45 -5.63 -20.22
N ARG A 111 -6.20 -5.16 -20.09
CA ARG A 111 -5.69 -4.00 -20.84
C ARG A 111 -4.56 -4.34 -21.81
N GLU A 112 -4.24 -5.63 -21.98
CA GLU A 112 -3.41 -6.16 -23.06
C GLU A 112 -4.24 -6.70 -24.22
#